data_AF-A0A1Y3AQR2-F1
#
_entry.id   AF-A0A1Y3AQR2-F1
#
_cell.length_a   1.000
_cell.length_b   1.000
_cell.length_c   1.000
_cell.angle_alpha   90.00
_cell.angle_beta   90.00
_cell.angle_gamma   90.00
#
_symmetry.space_group_name_H-M   'P 1'
#
loop_
_entity.id
_entity.type
_entity.pdbx_description
1 polymer ?
#
loop_
_entity_poly.entity_id
_entity_poly.type
_entity_poly.pdbx_seq_one_letter_code
_entity_poly.pdbx_strand_id
1 'polypeptide(L)'
;MLNKVNGIYSVYIISKSGGLIYNYDVESNFPLTEVEKTFSFPLDINLEFNNQRLTVMFGQRDNIKVGYSLLSINGDQINGRKYKDQDILEEFLTNEENFPVNLKFGWPRLSTNEKIVMASMFHSMYAIAALQILPKKSSTTTTTIINNSTSIMNDNYRHYNNTGIEYMETNNFRLNCFQTLTG
;
A
#
# COMPACT_ATOMS: atom_id res chain seq x y z
N MET A 1 -8.31 -20.74 0.83
CA MET A 1 -8.72 -19.65 1.74
C MET A 1 -7.46 -19.14 2.42
N LEU A 2 -7.05 -17.88 2.20
CA LEU A 2 -6.02 -17.29 3.05
C LEU A 2 -6.57 -17.26 4.47
N ASN A 3 -5.83 -17.80 5.44
CA ASN A 3 -6.14 -17.60 6.85
C ASN A 3 -6.20 -16.09 7.08
N LYS A 4 -7.43 -15.57 7.24
CA LYS A 4 -7.67 -14.17 7.56
C LYS A 4 -7.17 -13.98 8.99
N VAL A 5 -5.91 -13.58 9.14
CA VAL A 5 -5.41 -13.13 10.42
C VAL A 5 -6.16 -11.84 10.72
N ASN A 6 -7.14 -11.91 11.63
CA ASN A 6 -7.80 -10.72 12.14
C ASN A 6 -6.77 -9.96 12.96
N GLY A 7 -6.16 -8.93 12.36
CA GLY A 7 -5.09 -8.18 12.99
C GLY A 7 -4.80 -6.87 12.28
N ILE A 8 -4.02 -6.03 12.94
CA ILE A 8 -3.50 -4.80 12.36
C ILE A 8 -2.31 -5.19 11.47
N TYR A 9 -2.37 -4.88 10.17
CA TYR A 9 -1.26 -5.15 9.26
C TYR A 9 -0.14 -4.13 9.43
N SER A 10 -0.49 -2.84 9.46
CA SER A 10 0.47 -1.75 9.53
C SER A 10 -0.12 -0.53 10.22
N VAL A 11 0.75 0.29 10.82
CA VAL A 11 0.45 1.61 11.37
C VAL A 11 1.29 2.65 10.64
N TYR A 12 0.66 3.74 10.24
CA TYR A 12 1.31 4.88 9.59
C TYR A 12 0.99 6.15 10.37
N ILE A 13 2.01 6.94 10.70
CA ILE A 13 1.87 8.29 11.25
C ILE A 13 2.41 9.25 10.19
N ILE A 14 1.51 10.08 9.68
CA ILE A 14 1.78 11.04 8.60
C ILE A 14 1.72 12.44 9.20
N SER A 15 2.67 13.29 8.85
CA SER A 15 2.70 14.69 9.26
C SER A 15 1.56 15.49 8.62
N LYS A 16 1.29 16.67 9.18
CA LYS A 16 0.42 17.67 8.55
C LYS A 16 0.81 18.03 7.11
N SER A 17 2.10 17.95 6.77
CA SER A 17 2.62 18.22 5.43
C SER A 17 2.58 17.01 4.49
N GLY A 18 2.04 15.86 4.94
CA GLY A 18 1.95 14.63 4.16
C GLY A 18 3.19 13.74 4.20
N GLY A 19 4.20 14.08 5.00
CA GLY A 19 5.41 13.29 5.15
C GLY A 19 5.20 12.10 6.09
N LEU A 20 5.77 10.93 5.76
CA LEU A 20 5.77 9.78 6.64
C LEU A 20 6.72 10.03 7.83
N ILE A 21 6.18 10.11 9.04
CA ILE A 21 6.96 10.30 10.29
C ILE A 21 7.35 8.94 10.87
N TYR A 22 6.40 8.02 10.90
CA TYR A 22 6.58 6.70 11.49
C TYR A 22 5.75 5.68 10.72
N ASN A 23 6.33 4.51 10.50
CA ASN A 23 5.59 3.35 10.05
C ASN A 23 6.00 2.13 10.88
N TYR A 24 5.05 1.23 11.08
CA TYR A 24 5.33 -0.08 11.67
C TYR A 24 4.48 -1.14 10.97
N ASP A 25 5.12 -2.21 10.53
CA ASP A 25 4.48 -3.36 9.92
C ASP A 25 4.48 -4.51 10.92
N VAL A 26 3.31 -5.12 11.14
CA VAL A 26 3.17 -6.31 11.98
C VAL A 26 3.43 -7.53 11.09
N GLU A 27 4.70 -7.90 10.92
CA GLU A 27 5.13 -8.92 9.94
C GLU A 27 4.37 -10.24 10.06
N SER A 28 4.06 -10.67 11.28
CA SER A 28 3.32 -11.91 11.58
C SER A 28 1.88 -11.92 11.05
N ASN A 29 1.28 -10.75 10.81
CA ASN A 29 -0.09 -10.64 10.30
C ASN A 29 -0.15 -10.69 8.77
N PHE A 30 0.98 -10.48 8.09
CA PHE A 30 1.02 -10.58 6.63
C PHE A 30 0.97 -12.05 6.20
N PRO A 31 0.25 -12.36 5.11
CA PRO A 31 0.22 -13.73 4.59
C PRO A 31 1.61 -14.16 4.11
N LEU A 32 2.00 -15.37 4.49
CA LEU A 32 3.13 -16.06 3.87
C LEU A 32 2.76 -16.41 2.43
N THR A 33 3.27 -15.60 1.51
CA THR A 33 3.09 -15.78 0.06
C THR A 33 4.35 -16.29 -0.64
N GLU A 34 5.38 -16.63 0.14
CA GLU A 34 6.66 -17.07 -0.39
C GLU A 34 6.58 -18.52 -0.86
N VAL A 35 6.98 -18.75 -2.11
CA VAL A 35 7.00 -20.07 -2.75
C VAL A 35 8.40 -20.27 -3.30
N GLU A 36 9.05 -21.33 -2.90
CA GLU A 36 10.40 -21.69 -3.33
C GLU A 36 10.35 -22.98 -4.15
N LYS A 37 10.92 -22.95 -5.34
CA LYS A 37 10.90 -24.10 -6.26
C LYS A 37 12.16 -24.17 -7.12
N THR A 38 12.61 -25.39 -7.38
CA THR A 38 13.69 -25.68 -8.33
C THR A 38 13.15 -25.76 -9.76
N PHE A 39 13.82 -25.07 -10.67
CA PHE A 39 13.53 -25.02 -12.10
C PHE A 39 14.65 -25.68 -12.91
N SER A 40 14.26 -26.26 -14.03
CA SER A 40 15.16 -26.78 -15.07
C SER A 40 15.11 -25.87 -16.29
N PHE A 41 16.08 -26.00 -17.20
CA PHE A 41 16.08 -25.27 -18.46
C PHE A 41 15.14 -25.94 -19.49
N PRO A 42 14.39 -25.19 -20.31
CA PRO A 42 14.17 -23.74 -20.23
C PRO A 42 13.20 -23.37 -19.11
N LEU A 43 13.31 -22.14 -18.60
CA LEU A 43 12.39 -21.63 -17.58
C LEU A 43 10.96 -21.61 -18.14
N ASP A 44 10.03 -22.31 -17.48
CA ASP A 44 8.62 -22.45 -17.90
C ASP A 44 7.72 -21.30 -17.43
N ILE A 45 8.30 -20.28 -16.79
CA ILE A 45 7.63 -19.09 -16.30
C ILE A 45 8.17 -17.87 -17.04
N ASN A 46 7.26 -17.00 -17.50
CA ASN A 46 7.64 -15.75 -18.13
C ASN A 46 7.79 -14.65 -17.08
N LEU A 47 8.99 -14.07 -17.01
CA LEU A 47 9.38 -13.03 -16.08
C LEU A 47 9.62 -11.71 -16.83
N GLU A 48 9.06 -10.61 -16.33
CA GLU A 48 9.24 -9.28 -16.89
C GLU A 48 9.68 -8.30 -15.80
N PHE A 49 10.55 -7.36 -16.15
CA PHE A 49 10.99 -6.34 -15.23
C PHE A 49 9.98 -5.18 -15.13
N ASN A 50 9.31 -5.07 -13.99
CA ASN A 50 8.31 -4.03 -13.72
C ASN A 50 8.52 -3.42 -12.32
N ASN A 51 8.42 -2.09 -12.20
CA ASN A 51 8.57 -1.35 -10.93
C ASN A 51 9.83 -1.76 -10.14
N GLN A 52 10.96 -1.82 -10.84
CA GLN A 52 12.25 -2.20 -10.26
C GLN A 52 12.31 -3.65 -9.73
N ARG A 53 11.40 -4.55 -10.15
CA ARG A 53 11.36 -5.94 -9.70
C ARG A 53 11.09 -6.88 -10.87
N LEU A 54 11.73 -8.05 -10.86
CA LEU A 54 11.45 -9.10 -11.83
C LEU A 54 10.17 -9.85 -11.40
N THR A 55 9.11 -9.75 -12.20
CA THR A 55 7.74 -10.15 -11.84
C THR A 55 7.21 -11.21 -12.80
N VAL A 56 6.45 -12.17 -12.27
CA VAL A 56 5.79 -13.23 -13.04
C VAL A 56 4.64 -12.63 -13.85
N MET A 57 4.75 -12.66 -15.18
CA MET A 57 3.71 -12.19 -16.09
C MET A 57 2.80 -13.30 -16.60
N PHE A 58 3.36 -14.50 -16.82
CA PHE A 58 2.63 -15.67 -17.29
C PHE A 58 3.25 -16.97 -16.76
N GLY A 59 2.51 -18.08 -16.83
CA GLY A 59 2.99 -19.38 -16.38
C GLY A 59 2.69 -19.67 -14.91
N GLN A 60 1.54 -19.22 -14.40
CA GLN A 60 1.10 -19.55 -13.03
C GLN A 60 1.02 -21.06 -12.83
N ARG A 61 1.89 -21.58 -11.97
CA ARG A 61 2.02 -23.00 -11.66
C ARG A 61 2.58 -23.17 -10.25
N ASP A 62 2.33 -24.31 -9.60
CA ASP A 62 2.96 -24.68 -8.33
C ASP A 62 2.80 -23.62 -7.21
N ASN A 63 1.64 -22.95 -7.17
CA ASN A 63 1.31 -21.84 -6.29
C ASN A 63 2.05 -20.51 -6.56
N ILE A 64 2.90 -20.43 -7.58
CA ILE A 64 3.49 -19.19 -8.07
C ILE A 64 2.43 -18.46 -8.90
N LYS A 65 2.00 -17.28 -8.45
CA LYS A 65 0.93 -16.52 -9.08
C LYS A 65 1.49 -15.40 -9.96
N VAL A 66 0.72 -15.01 -10.98
CA VAL A 66 0.99 -13.79 -11.74
C VAL A 66 1.03 -12.59 -10.78
N GLY A 67 2.01 -11.71 -10.97
CA GLY A 67 2.28 -10.57 -10.10
C GLY A 67 3.20 -10.87 -8.90
N TYR A 68 3.62 -12.13 -8.68
CA TYR A 68 4.68 -12.41 -7.72
C TYR A 68 6.02 -11.92 -8.26
N SER A 69 6.86 -11.37 -7.38
CA SER A 69 8.22 -10.99 -7.73
C SER A 69 9.20 -12.09 -7.33
N LEU A 70 10.26 -12.26 -8.12
CA LEU A 70 11.41 -13.05 -7.71
C LEU A 70 12.11 -12.34 -6.54
N LEU A 71 12.39 -13.08 -5.47
CA LEU A 71 12.96 -12.57 -4.21
C LEU A 71 14.41 -13.02 -4.02
N SER A 72 14.71 -14.28 -4.38
CA SER A 72 16.04 -14.85 -4.29
C SER A 72 16.27 -15.97 -5.30
N ILE A 73 17.53 -16.19 -5.66
CA ILE A 73 18.01 -17.30 -6.47
C ILE A 73 18.99 -18.10 -5.62
N ASN A 74 18.79 -19.41 -5.48
CA ASN A 74 19.66 -20.30 -4.71
C ASN A 74 19.93 -19.83 -3.27
N GLY A 75 18.97 -19.10 -2.67
CA GLY A 75 19.10 -18.47 -1.36
C GLY A 75 19.70 -17.06 -1.36
N ASP A 76 20.34 -16.64 -2.45
CA ASP A 76 20.92 -15.31 -2.61
C ASP A 76 19.81 -14.29 -2.98
N GLN A 77 19.63 -13.27 -2.14
CA GLN A 77 18.63 -12.22 -2.40
C GLN A 77 18.97 -11.43 -3.68
N ILE A 78 17.93 -11.12 -4.45
CA ILE A 78 18.08 -10.27 -5.63
C ILE A 78 17.61 -8.84 -5.33
N ASN A 79 18.26 -7.87 -5.95
CA ASN A 79 17.87 -6.47 -5.83
C ASN A 79 17.65 -5.86 -7.22
N GLY A 80 16.39 -5.77 -7.60
CA GLY A 80 16.00 -5.35 -8.94
C GLY A 80 16.56 -6.25 -10.03
N ARG A 81 17.37 -5.70 -10.93
CA ARG A 81 18.03 -6.47 -12.00
C ARG A 81 19.38 -7.05 -11.60
N LYS A 82 19.85 -6.73 -10.39
CA LYS A 82 21.16 -7.15 -9.93
C LYS A 82 21.10 -8.49 -9.24
N TYR A 83 22.02 -9.36 -9.61
CA TYR A 83 22.33 -10.60 -8.93
C TYR A 83 23.82 -10.59 -8.57
N LYS A 84 24.15 -10.77 -7.28
CA LYS A 84 25.53 -10.65 -6.76
C LYS A 84 26.21 -9.33 -7.20
N ASP A 85 25.46 -8.23 -7.09
CA ASP A 85 25.86 -6.86 -7.48
C ASP A 85 26.15 -6.61 -8.97
N GLN A 86 25.95 -7.62 -9.82
CA GLN A 86 26.10 -7.52 -11.27
C GLN A 86 24.73 -7.49 -11.96
N ASP A 87 24.59 -6.70 -13.02
CA ASP A 87 23.36 -6.59 -13.82
C ASP A 87 23.23 -7.75 -14.82
N ILE A 88 23.25 -8.98 -14.30
CA ILE A 88 23.32 -10.23 -15.08
C ILE A 88 22.09 -11.12 -14.88
N LEU A 89 21.03 -10.63 -14.22
CA LEU A 89 19.92 -11.49 -13.80
C LEU A 89 19.18 -12.13 -14.99
N GLU A 90 18.90 -11.36 -16.04
CA GLU A 90 18.22 -11.86 -17.24
C GLU A 90 19.11 -12.84 -18.04
N GLU A 91 20.41 -12.51 -18.16
CA GLU A 91 21.40 -13.37 -18.82
C GLU A 91 21.57 -14.70 -18.05
N PHE A 92 21.65 -14.62 -16.72
CA PHE A 92 21.79 -15.77 -15.84
C PHE A 92 20.63 -16.76 -16.00
N LEU A 93 19.39 -16.26 -16.09
CA LEU A 93 18.19 -17.09 -16.25
C LEU A 93 18.00 -17.64 -17.67
N THR A 94 18.74 -17.12 -18.65
CA THR A 94 18.70 -17.59 -20.04
C THR A 94 19.80 -18.61 -20.35
N ASN A 95 20.86 -18.66 -19.54
CA ASN A 95 21.96 -19.59 -19.74
C ASN A 95 21.64 -20.98 -19.13
N GLU A 96 21.64 -22.02 -19.98
CA GLU A 96 21.38 -23.42 -19.60
C GLU A 96 22.37 -23.95 -18.56
N GLU A 97 23.64 -23.51 -18.59
CA GLU A 97 24.69 -23.99 -17.66
C GLU A 97 24.42 -23.64 -16.20
N ASN A 98 23.56 -22.65 -15.95
CA ASN A 98 23.21 -22.23 -14.59
C ASN A 98 22.14 -23.12 -13.95
N PHE A 99 21.47 -23.97 -14.74
CA PHE A 99 20.39 -24.83 -14.27
C PHE A 99 20.92 -26.17 -13.74
N PRO A 100 20.27 -26.78 -12.73
CA PRO A 100 19.02 -26.36 -12.10
C PRO A 100 19.19 -25.19 -11.11
N VAL A 101 18.20 -24.28 -11.08
CA VAL A 101 18.18 -23.12 -10.18
C VAL A 101 17.00 -23.20 -9.23
N ASN A 102 17.21 -22.88 -7.96
CA ASN A 102 16.14 -22.69 -7.00
C ASN A 102 15.72 -21.21 -7.02
N LEU A 103 14.45 -20.95 -7.31
CA LEU A 103 13.87 -19.61 -7.35
C LEU A 103 12.82 -19.47 -6.27
N LYS A 104 12.92 -18.37 -5.51
CA LYS A 104 11.94 -17.99 -4.49
C LYS A 104 11.11 -16.82 -4.96
N PHE A 105 9.80 -17.01 -5.07
CA PHE A 105 8.83 -16.00 -5.49
C PHE A 105 7.96 -15.58 -4.31
N GLY A 106 7.43 -14.36 -4.34
CA GLY A 106 6.42 -13.93 -3.37
C GLY A 106 5.90 -12.52 -3.63
N TRP A 107 4.99 -12.05 -2.77
CA TRP A 107 4.64 -10.63 -2.77
C TRP A 107 5.77 -9.80 -2.18
N PRO A 108 6.34 -8.86 -2.95
CA PRO A 108 7.41 -8.04 -2.44
C PRO A 108 6.88 -7.09 -1.36
N ARG A 109 7.68 -6.88 -0.31
CA ARG A 109 7.38 -5.89 0.71
C ARG A 109 7.62 -4.49 0.17
N LEU A 110 6.81 -3.54 0.63
CA LEU A 110 6.99 -2.14 0.27
C LEU A 110 8.25 -1.60 0.94
N SER A 111 9.14 -1.07 0.13
CA SER A 111 10.33 -0.32 0.55
C SER A 111 9.93 0.96 1.29
N THR A 112 10.85 1.50 2.07
CA THR A 112 10.64 2.78 2.77
C THR A 112 10.25 3.90 1.80
N ASN A 113 10.87 3.94 0.62
CA ASN A 113 10.55 4.93 -0.41
C ASN A 113 9.13 4.78 -0.94
N GLU A 114 8.70 3.55 -1.24
CA GLU A 114 7.31 3.28 -1.66
C GLU A 114 6.31 3.70 -0.58
N LYS A 115 6.63 3.44 0.70
CA LYS A 115 5.80 3.88 1.85
C LYS A 115 5.71 5.40 1.98
N ILE A 116 6.80 6.12 1.77
CA ILE A 116 6.81 7.59 1.76
C ILE A 116 5.89 8.12 0.65
N VAL A 117 6.01 7.55 -0.55
CA VAL A 117 5.18 7.93 -1.70
C VAL A 117 3.70 7.64 -1.39
N MET A 118 3.37 6.48 -0.82
CA MET A 118 2.00 6.15 -0.40
C MET A 118 1.44 7.11 0.65
N ALA A 119 2.24 7.49 1.65
CA ALA A 119 1.82 8.46 2.66
C ALA A 119 1.45 9.81 2.03
N SER A 120 2.27 10.31 1.11
CA SER A 120 2.02 11.56 0.38
C SER A 120 0.77 11.48 -0.52
N MET A 121 0.57 10.34 -1.19
CA MET A 121 -0.62 10.09 -2.01
C MET A 121 -1.88 10.06 -1.14
N PHE A 122 -1.84 9.36 -0.01
CA PHE A 122 -2.96 9.30 0.94
C PHE A 122 -3.28 10.68 1.51
N HIS A 123 -2.28 11.49 1.86
CA HIS A 123 -2.49 12.86 2.34
C HIS A 123 -3.23 13.73 1.32
N SER A 124 -2.82 13.66 0.05
CA SER A 124 -3.49 14.37 -1.04
C SER A 124 -4.94 13.94 -1.20
N MET A 125 -5.18 12.63 -1.16
CA MET A 125 -6.51 12.04 -1.27
C MET A 125 -7.42 12.42 -0.10
N TYR A 126 -6.88 12.43 1.13
CA TYR A 126 -7.58 12.89 2.33
C TYR A 126 -8.02 14.36 2.20
N ALA A 127 -7.12 15.24 1.74
CA ALA A 127 -7.42 16.66 1.55
C ALA A 127 -8.50 16.91 0.49
N ILE A 128 -8.49 16.14 -0.61
CA ILE A 128 -9.54 16.20 -1.64
C ILE A 128 -10.90 15.83 -1.05
N ALA A 129 -10.97 14.72 -0.31
CA ALA A 129 -12.21 14.29 0.33
C ALA A 129 -12.77 15.35 1.31
N ALA A 130 -11.89 15.90 2.15
CA ALA A 130 -12.25 16.94 3.11
C ALA A 130 -12.73 18.23 2.41
N LEU A 131 -12.01 18.71 1.41
CA LEU A 131 -12.21 20.08 0.91
C LEU A 131 -13.12 20.19 -0.31
N GLN A 132 -13.17 19.16 -1.15
CA GLN A 132 -13.74 19.26 -2.49
C GLN A 132 -14.98 18.40 -2.69
N ILE A 133 -15.11 17.28 -1.97
CA ILE A 133 -16.18 16.30 -2.22
C ILE A 133 -17.33 16.45 -1.22
N LEU A 134 -17.05 16.85 0.02
CA LEU A 134 -18.10 17.04 1.02
C LEU A 134 -18.91 18.31 0.72
N PRO A 135 -20.24 18.20 0.49
CA PRO A 135 -21.08 19.35 0.23
C PRO A 135 -21.07 20.25 1.45
N LYS A 136 -20.58 21.48 1.27
CA LYS A 136 -20.76 22.54 2.27
C LYS A 136 -22.26 22.68 2.48
N LYS A 137 -22.76 22.35 3.68
CA LYS A 137 -24.11 22.77 4.06
C LYS A 137 -24.15 24.29 3.94
N SER A 138 -24.93 24.81 3.00
CA SER A 138 -25.20 26.24 2.95
C SER A 138 -25.77 26.61 4.32
N SER A 139 -25.13 27.53 5.01
CA SER A 139 -25.68 28.12 6.22
C SER A 139 -26.92 28.91 5.81
N THR A 140 -28.09 28.25 5.77
CA THR A 140 -29.36 28.95 5.75
C THR A 140 -29.51 29.57 7.13
N THR A 141 -29.15 30.84 7.24
CA THR A 141 -29.50 31.67 8.40
C THR A 141 -31.02 31.78 8.44
N THR A 142 -31.68 30.92 9.20
CA THR A 142 -33.10 31.11 9.53
C THR A 142 -33.19 32.21 10.59
N THR A 143 -33.37 33.46 10.15
CA THR A 143 -33.71 34.56 11.06
C THR A 143 -35.18 34.40 11.48
N THR A 144 -35.44 33.84 12.66
CA THR A 144 -36.77 33.88 13.29
C THR A 144 -36.89 35.18 14.08
N ILE A 145 -37.64 36.16 13.57
CA ILE A 145 -37.96 37.39 14.31
C ILE A 145 -39.08 37.06 15.27
N ILE A 146 -38.81 37.06 16.58
CA ILE A 146 -39.84 37.06 17.63
C ILE A 146 -39.54 38.24 18.56
N ASN A 147 -40.37 39.28 18.46
CA ASN A 147 -40.63 40.35 19.43
C ASN A 147 -39.41 40.88 20.24
N ASN A 148 -38.75 41.92 19.71
CA ASN A 148 -37.93 42.94 20.40
C ASN A 148 -36.89 42.51 21.46
N SER A 149 -36.49 41.26 21.53
CA SER A 149 -35.32 40.81 22.27
C SER A 149 -34.42 40.01 21.34
N THR A 150 -33.32 40.63 20.88
CA THR A 150 -32.28 39.96 20.09
C THR A 150 -31.46 39.06 21.01
N SER A 151 -31.93 37.84 21.25
CA SER A 151 -31.08 36.77 21.80
C SER A 151 -30.39 36.06 20.63
N ILE A 152 -29.10 36.35 20.43
CA ILE A 152 -28.25 35.55 19.55
C ILE A 152 -28.01 34.21 20.25
N MET A 153 -28.86 33.21 20.01
CA MET A 153 -28.52 31.83 20.35
C MET A 153 -27.46 31.37 19.36
N ASN A 154 -26.21 31.40 19.82
CA ASN A 154 -25.05 30.99 19.04
C ASN A 154 -24.84 29.47 19.18
N ASP A 155 -25.83 28.68 18.76
CA ASP A 155 -25.84 27.22 18.91
C ASP A 155 -25.08 26.47 17.78
N ASN A 156 -24.12 27.11 17.12
CA ASN A 156 -23.43 26.54 15.95
C ASN A 156 -21.88 26.61 16.04
N TYR A 157 -21.31 26.39 17.23
CA TYR A 157 -19.87 26.10 17.37
C TYR A 157 -19.54 24.60 17.39
N ARG A 158 -20.39 23.74 16.81
CA ARG A 158 -19.85 22.48 16.31
C ARG A 158 -19.09 22.79 15.03
N HIS A 159 -17.77 22.85 15.16
CA HIS A 159 -16.83 22.67 14.07
C HIS A 159 -17.32 21.50 13.20
N TYR A 160 -18.07 21.82 12.14
CA TYR A 160 -18.15 20.97 10.97
C TYR A 160 -16.81 21.12 10.27
N ASN A 161 -15.77 20.58 10.91
CA ASN A 161 -14.53 20.28 10.23
C ASN A 161 -14.92 19.23 9.22
N ASN A 162 -14.93 19.57 7.94
CA ASN A 162 -15.04 18.56 6.91
C ASN A 162 -13.96 17.52 7.19
N THR A 163 -14.35 16.34 7.65
CA THR A 163 -13.40 15.25 7.88
C THR A 163 -12.98 14.73 6.51
N GLY A 164 -11.71 14.35 6.37
CA GLY A 164 -11.27 13.70 5.14
C GLY A 164 -11.70 12.24 5.10
N ILE A 165 -10.86 11.41 4.51
CA ILE A 165 -11.11 9.96 4.49
C ILE A 165 -10.93 9.41 5.91
N GLU A 166 -12.00 8.92 6.52
CA GLU A 166 -11.97 8.26 7.84
C GLU A 166 -11.76 6.74 7.72
N TYR A 167 -12.32 6.11 6.70
CA TYR A 167 -12.07 4.70 6.40
C TYR A 167 -12.10 4.43 4.89
N MET A 168 -11.29 3.46 4.48
CA MET A 168 -11.26 2.91 3.11
C MET A 168 -11.25 1.39 3.20
N GLU A 169 -12.16 0.73 2.50
CA GLU A 169 -12.31 -0.72 2.56
C GLU A 169 -12.14 -1.35 1.17
N THR A 170 -11.46 -2.49 1.16
CA THR A 170 -11.33 -3.38 0.00
C THR A 170 -11.70 -4.79 0.43
N ASN A 171 -11.74 -5.72 -0.54
CA ASN A 171 -11.95 -7.14 -0.23
C ASN A 171 -10.84 -7.75 0.65
N ASN A 172 -9.67 -7.10 0.73
CA ASN A 172 -8.48 -7.65 1.39
C ASN A 172 -8.10 -6.93 2.68
N PHE A 173 -8.38 -5.63 2.79
CA PHE A 173 -8.03 -4.84 3.97
C PHE A 173 -8.99 -3.67 4.19
N ARG A 174 -9.02 -3.17 5.42
CA ARG A 174 -9.63 -1.89 5.80
C ARG A 174 -8.56 -0.97 6.36
N LEU A 175 -8.47 0.24 5.83
CA LEU A 175 -7.68 1.35 6.36
C LEU A 175 -8.60 2.23 7.20
N ASN A 176 -8.15 2.57 8.42
CA ASN A 176 -8.82 3.53 9.29
C ASN A 176 -7.87 4.71 9.49
N CYS A 177 -8.41 5.93 9.46
CA CYS A 177 -7.66 7.17 9.57
C CYS A 177 -8.25 8.06 10.67
N PHE A 178 -7.37 8.59 11.51
CA PHE A 178 -7.71 9.51 12.59
C PHE A 178 -6.83 10.75 12.47
N GLN A 179 -7.45 11.90 12.23
CA GLN A 179 -6.74 13.18 12.20
C GLN A 179 -6.74 13.83 13.59
N THR A 180 -5.57 14.30 14.03
CA THR A 180 -5.46 15.07 15.26
C THR A 180 -5.91 16.52 15.05
N LEU A 181 -6.21 17.26 16.13
CA LEU A 181 -6.57 18.69 16.02
C LEU A 181 -5.46 19.53 15.35
N THR A 182 -4.20 19.13 15.52
CA THR A 182 -3.05 19.85 14.96
C THR A 182 -2.82 19.58 13.47
N GLY A 183 -3.55 18.64 12.88
CA GLY A 183 -3.36 18.19 11.51
C GLY A 183 -2.61 16.87 11.46
#